data_AF-A0A2U3CFR7-F1
#
_entry.id   AF-A0A2U3CFR7-F1
#
_cell.length_a   1.000
_cell.length_b   1.000
_cell.length_c   1.000
_cell.angle_alpha   90.00
_cell.angle_beta   90.00
_cell.angle_gamma   90.00
#
_symmetry.space_group_name_H-M   'P 1'
#
loop_
_entity.id
_entity.type
_entity.pdbx_description
1 polymer ?
#
loop_
_entity_poly.entity_id
_entity_poly.type
_entity_poly.pdbx_seq_one_letter_code
_entity_poly.pdbx_strand_id
1 'polypeptide(L)'
;MTITIRDGICRELQIARSGSTIHNVRKRIFEVLTSEIPDLRIGVIVFGWSRYDEYPTENTYNYIELTDDFDSIQTLINSLTAEGGTEPWGDALYLANTWNWREDASKLVILVGDEDCDPGIYVGTELLESDPRGYYNGSALLNIVTELKNKGAIISTVICEGASQATVGQFQWIAAYTDGTSVYLPDMEIEGINLPEIIEEWTLELGREYSKFLNLTVFWKDSSGVSYYNSQVESFWLDFTPPSAIISKTITPIGLGLFSVEFFIDVDDVSPIDSVTLFYNAYGSWESEILAPIENTSYYLFNLQDVTGGVNLSYFVKSSDILKNSAFTSVFWVIVEPKFDELGEEVSFWVEENKTIYTNIKIPSTASYYFILSGPKELDNITTQLTVLATNATIPPTQTSEVNLSSPNGRKIFQFNLGPGDHAVTLSIPSDLENFTASYVWVNMKQPVNNKFIGSMTDLIRVYGFEWEAINETYFSFDNQLGSPLVLIAEVYTSNWELVSTFNVGGSLKITYNETYKVLVWATKHIGEFTLQLTEETPTTFYDPYYTTTATAEWTRSQAGSASFPDSLLSLFVLSILAIFFRKRYRK
;
A
#
# COMPACT_ATOMS: atom_id res chain seq x y z
N MET A 1 17.58 -21.25 -20.71
CA MET A 1 17.98 -21.26 -19.29
C MET A 1 18.40 -19.85 -18.93
N THR A 2 17.95 -19.39 -17.76
CA THR A 2 17.79 -18.00 -17.32
C THR A 2 16.52 -17.35 -17.90
N ILE A 3 15.42 -17.46 -17.14
CA ILE A 3 14.21 -16.65 -17.32
C ILE A 3 14.19 -15.70 -16.11
N THR A 4 14.30 -14.42 -16.42
CA THR A 4 14.17 -13.30 -15.49
C THR A 4 12.68 -13.02 -15.31
N ILE A 5 12.17 -13.18 -14.09
CA ILE A 5 10.81 -12.79 -13.72
C ILE A 5 10.84 -11.30 -13.36
N ARG A 6 10.02 -10.50 -14.04
CA ARG A 6 9.95 -9.02 -13.92
C ARG A 6 9.08 -8.62 -12.72
N ASP A 7 9.66 -7.76 -11.89
CA ASP A 7 9.07 -6.99 -10.78
C ASP A 7 7.90 -6.10 -11.23
N GLY A 8 6.67 -6.61 -11.23
CA GLY A 8 5.47 -5.86 -11.60
C GLY A 8 4.51 -5.52 -10.47
N ILE A 9 4.55 -6.24 -9.34
CA ILE A 9 3.45 -6.22 -8.36
C ILE A 9 3.81 -5.48 -7.05
N CYS A 10 5.09 -5.33 -6.71
CA CYS A 10 5.50 -4.60 -5.49
C CYS A 10 5.36 -3.06 -5.57
N ARG A 11 4.85 -2.48 -6.67
CA ARG A 11 4.98 -1.04 -6.95
C ARG A 11 3.79 -0.18 -6.54
N GLU A 12 2.61 -0.75 -6.34
CA GLU A 12 1.41 0.03 -5.94
C GLU A 12 1.23 0.16 -4.43
N LEU A 13 1.87 -0.70 -3.63
CA LEU A 13 1.73 -0.66 -2.16
C LEU A 13 2.64 0.35 -1.46
N GLN A 14 3.64 0.90 -2.17
CA GLN A 14 4.45 1.99 -1.64
C GLN A 14 3.74 3.36 -1.64
N ILE A 15 2.59 3.49 -2.31
CA ILE A 15 1.86 4.77 -2.43
C ILE A 15 0.90 5.01 -1.25
N ALA A 16 0.64 4.02 -0.39
CA ALA A 16 -0.36 4.11 0.69
C ALA A 16 0.15 4.68 2.04
N ARG A 17 1.19 5.54 2.04
CA ARG A 17 1.88 6.02 3.26
C ARG A 17 1.32 7.33 3.85
N SER A 18 -0.01 7.49 3.90
CA SER A 18 -0.66 8.68 4.52
C SER A 18 -1.55 8.30 5.71
N GLY A 19 -1.52 9.09 6.79
CA GLY A 19 -2.31 8.84 8.02
C GLY A 19 -3.83 8.83 7.83
N SER A 20 -4.36 9.33 6.70
CA SER A 20 -5.77 9.23 6.35
C SER A 20 -6.14 7.86 5.77
N THR A 21 -5.19 7.16 5.12
CA THR A 21 -5.39 5.80 4.59
C THR A 21 -5.59 4.80 5.73
N ILE A 22 -4.84 4.92 6.82
CA ILE A 22 -4.96 4.03 7.99
C ILE A 22 -6.34 4.14 8.66
N HIS A 23 -6.88 5.37 8.77
CA HIS A 23 -8.23 5.56 9.33
C HIS A 23 -9.32 4.98 8.40
N ASN A 24 -9.15 5.11 7.08
CA ASN A 24 -10.08 4.58 6.09
C ASN A 24 -10.02 3.05 5.95
N VAL A 25 -8.82 2.46 6.05
CA VAL A 25 -8.63 0.98 6.03
C VAL A 25 -9.21 0.34 7.29
N ARG A 26 -9.00 0.94 8.47
CA ARG A 26 -9.60 0.47 9.73
C ARG A 26 -11.13 0.51 9.72
N LYS A 27 -11.72 1.57 9.14
CA LYS A 27 -13.17 1.68 8.97
C LYS A 27 -13.73 0.62 8.01
N ARG A 28 -12.99 0.34 6.93
CA ARG A 28 -13.38 -0.65 5.92
C ARG A 28 -13.49 -2.07 6.48
N ILE A 29 -12.57 -2.52 7.34
CA ILE A 29 -12.63 -3.88 7.92
C ILE A 29 -13.94 -4.08 8.69
N PHE A 30 -14.27 -3.17 9.60
CA PHE A 30 -15.51 -3.26 10.36
C PHE A 30 -16.73 -3.15 9.45
N GLU A 31 -16.73 -2.27 8.44
CA GLU A 31 -17.83 -2.15 7.47
C GLU A 31 -18.05 -3.46 6.68
N VAL A 32 -16.98 -4.08 6.17
CA VAL A 32 -17.07 -5.34 5.41
C VAL A 32 -17.51 -6.48 6.32
N LEU A 33 -16.80 -6.71 7.43
CA LEU A 33 -17.10 -7.82 8.33
C LEU A 33 -18.52 -7.73 8.91
N THR A 34 -18.98 -6.54 9.29
CA THR A 34 -20.36 -6.38 9.82
C THR A 34 -21.44 -6.53 8.76
N SER A 35 -21.11 -6.31 7.49
CA SER A 35 -22.04 -6.51 6.37
C SER A 35 -22.17 -7.98 5.96
N GLU A 36 -21.07 -8.72 6.00
CA GLU A 36 -21.00 -10.14 5.58
C GLU A 36 -21.37 -11.11 6.71
N ILE A 37 -21.06 -10.73 7.95
CA ILE A 37 -21.15 -11.63 9.10
C ILE A 37 -22.22 -11.13 10.09
N PRO A 38 -23.41 -11.77 10.12
CA PRO A 38 -24.48 -11.35 11.02
C PRO A 38 -24.17 -11.66 12.48
N ASP A 39 -24.58 -10.74 13.36
CA ASP A 39 -24.34 -10.78 14.80
C ASP A 39 -22.84 -10.90 15.16
N LEU A 40 -21.98 -10.22 14.40
CA LEU A 40 -20.54 -10.15 14.67
C LEU A 40 -20.27 -9.55 16.07
N ARG A 41 -19.33 -10.10 16.84
CA ARG A 41 -18.74 -9.43 18.01
C ARG A 41 -17.24 -9.43 17.93
N ILE A 42 -16.64 -8.32 18.31
CA ILE A 42 -15.19 -8.15 18.35
C ILE A 42 -14.78 -7.74 19.76
N GLY A 43 -13.65 -8.25 20.22
CA GLY A 43 -12.98 -7.81 21.44
C GLY A 43 -11.51 -7.53 21.16
N VAL A 44 -10.92 -6.65 21.97
CA VAL A 44 -9.50 -6.29 21.87
C VAL A 44 -8.85 -6.40 23.25
N ILE A 45 -7.68 -7.03 23.33
CA ILE A 45 -6.83 -7.02 24.53
C ILE A 45 -5.49 -6.43 24.13
N VAL A 46 -5.00 -5.46 24.90
CA VAL A 46 -3.71 -4.82 24.75
C VAL A 46 -2.80 -5.30 25.87
N PHE A 47 -1.57 -5.67 25.55
CA PHE A 47 -0.56 -6.10 26.52
C PHE A 47 0.74 -5.29 26.32
N GLY A 48 1.60 -5.23 27.34
CA GLY A 48 2.85 -4.47 27.27
C GLY A 48 2.69 -2.94 27.17
N TRP A 49 1.50 -2.41 27.45
CA TRP A 49 1.20 -0.98 27.27
C TRP A 49 1.30 -0.18 28.57
N SER A 50 2.34 0.64 28.69
CA SER A 50 2.69 1.32 29.95
C SER A 50 1.75 2.49 30.31
N ARG A 51 0.90 2.95 29.39
CA ARG A 51 -0.09 4.01 29.66
C ARG A 51 -1.02 3.68 30.85
N TYR A 52 -1.35 2.41 31.03
CA TYR A 52 -2.30 1.96 32.05
C TYR A 52 -1.70 0.87 32.94
N ASP A 53 -1.32 -0.27 32.35
CA ASP A 53 -0.61 -1.37 33.02
C ASP A 53 0.00 -2.30 31.94
N GLU A 54 1.18 -2.86 32.19
CA GLU A 54 1.81 -3.80 31.25
C GLU A 54 1.07 -5.16 31.22
N TYR A 55 0.40 -5.52 32.33
CA TYR A 55 -0.39 -6.75 32.42
C TYR A 55 -1.87 -6.45 32.07
N PRO A 56 -2.43 -7.08 31.03
CA PRO A 56 -3.80 -6.82 30.58
C PRO A 56 -4.87 -7.11 31.64
N THR A 57 -4.58 -8.01 32.59
CA THR A 57 -5.52 -8.44 33.64
C THR A 57 -5.66 -7.45 34.79
N GLU A 58 -4.69 -6.56 34.99
CA GLU A 58 -4.69 -5.61 36.11
C GLU A 58 -5.46 -4.33 35.82
N ASN A 59 -5.74 -4.04 34.54
CA ASN A 59 -6.39 -2.80 34.15
C ASN A 59 -7.44 -2.98 33.06
N THR A 60 -8.70 -2.66 33.39
CA THR A 60 -9.84 -2.74 32.48
C THR A 60 -9.76 -1.77 31.30
N TYR A 61 -8.86 -0.77 31.33
CA TYR A 61 -8.63 0.11 30.19
C TYR A 61 -7.74 -0.53 29.10
N ASN A 62 -7.11 -1.67 29.40
CA ASN A 62 -6.29 -2.41 28.43
C ASN A 62 -7.11 -3.34 27.53
N TYR A 63 -8.43 -3.43 27.72
CA TYR A 63 -9.24 -4.31 26.90
C TYR A 63 -10.68 -3.83 26.74
N ILE A 64 -11.29 -4.29 25.65
CA ILE A 64 -12.74 -4.25 25.44
C ILE A 64 -13.15 -5.70 25.21
N GLU A 65 -14.01 -6.23 26.08
CA GLU A 65 -14.57 -7.58 25.89
C GLU A 65 -15.41 -7.67 24.60
N LEU A 66 -15.71 -8.89 24.17
CA LEU A 66 -16.53 -9.19 22.99
C LEU A 66 -17.84 -8.37 22.95
N THR A 67 -17.90 -7.40 22.05
CA THR A 67 -19.02 -6.44 21.90
C THR A 67 -19.39 -6.24 20.43
N ASP A 68 -20.60 -5.73 20.17
CA ASP A 68 -21.05 -5.22 18.87
C ASP A 68 -20.87 -3.69 18.74
N ASP A 69 -20.32 -3.04 19.76
CA ASP A 69 -19.93 -1.63 19.76
C ASP A 69 -18.54 -1.43 19.13
N PHE A 70 -18.50 -1.47 17.79
CA PHE A 70 -17.25 -1.32 17.02
C PHE A 70 -16.62 0.08 17.16
N ASP A 71 -17.41 1.11 17.48
CA ASP A 71 -16.91 2.47 17.67
C ASP A 71 -16.01 2.55 18.91
N SER A 72 -16.39 1.87 20.00
CA SER A 72 -15.55 1.76 21.20
C SER A 72 -14.24 1.03 20.92
N ILE A 73 -14.28 -0.04 20.13
CA ILE A 73 -13.09 -0.80 19.71
C ILE A 73 -12.16 0.09 18.88
N GLN A 74 -12.71 0.78 17.88
CA GLN A 74 -11.95 1.68 17.03
C GLN A 74 -11.34 2.83 17.85
N THR A 75 -12.05 3.33 18.84
CA THR A 75 -11.57 4.37 19.76
C THR A 75 -10.37 3.88 20.58
N LEU A 76 -10.45 2.67 21.15
CA LEU A 76 -9.32 2.08 21.88
C LEU A 76 -8.10 1.91 20.96
N ILE A 77 -8.27 1.26 19.79
CA ILE A 77 -7.20 1.05 18.81
C ILE A 77 -6.53 2.36 18.39
N ASN A 78 -7.31 3.41 18.13
CA ASN A 78 -6.78 4.71 17.74
C ASN A 78 -6.05 5.45 18.88
N SER A 79 -6.23 5.02 20.13
CA SER A 79 -5.57 5.61 21.30
C SER A 79 -4.23 4.96 21.65
N LEU A 80 -3.89 3.86 20.98
CA LEU A 80 -2.70 3.07 21.25
C LEU A 80 -1.44 3.74 20.70
N THR A 81 -0.36 3.70 21.47
CA THR A 81 0.98 4.21 21.12
C THR A 81 2.03 3.17 21.44
N ALA A 82 2.92 2.88 20.48
CA ALA A 82 3.98 1.90 20.67
C ALA A 82 4.92 2.31 21.81
N GLU A 83 5.16 1.37 22.71
CA GLU A 83 5.95 1.55 23.92
C GLU A 83 6.74 0.25 24.14
N GLY A 84 7.99 0.38 24.61
CA GLY A 84 8.77 -0.79 25.02
C GLY A 84 8.34 -1.24 26.42
N GLY A 85 8.36 -2.55 26.67
CA GLY A 85 7.93 -3.13 27.94
C GLY A 85 8.05 -4.64 27.93
N THR A 86 7.49 -5.28 28.96
CA THR A 86 7.29 -6.72 28.94
C THR A 86 6.11 -7.11 28.03
N GLU A 87 6.16 -8.27 27.39
CA GLU A 87 5.10 -8.78 26.51
C GLU A 87 4.39 -10.02 27.11
N PRO A 88 3.60 -9.88 28.19
CA PRO A 88 2.94 -11.01 28.85
C PRO A 88 1.70 -11.47 28.07
N TRP A 89 1.82 -11.78 26.78
CA TRP A 89 0.67 -12.16 25.94
C TRP A 89 0.00 -13.48 26.38
N GLY A 90 0.68 -14.31 27.17
CA GLY A 90 0.07 -15.45 27.85
C GLY A 90 -1.06 -15.03 28.81
N ASP A 91 -0.90 -13.91 29.53
CA ASP A 91 -1.94 -13.34 30.39
C ASP A 91 -3.09 -12.76 29.55
N ALA A 92 -2.79 -12.23 28.37
CA ALA A 92 -3.82 -11.80 27.43
C ALA A 92 -4.68 -12.98 26.95
N LEU A 93 -4.07 -14.14 26.66
CA LEU A 93 -4.80 -15.37 26.33
C LEU A 93 -5.59 -15.90 27.54
N TYR A 94 -5.06 -15.78 28.76
CA TYR A 94 -5.79 -16.10 29.98
C TYR A 94 -7.03 -15.21 30.14
N LEU A 95 -6.88 -13.90 29.94
CA LEU A 95 -8.00 -12.97 29.97
C LEU A 95 -9.05 -13.31 28.90
N ALA A 96 -8.63 -13.62 27.69
CA ALA A 96 -9.52 -14.08 26.62
C ALA A 96 -10.31 -15.34 27.03
N ASN A 97 -9.71 -16.25 27.81
CA ASN A 97 -10.43 -17.40 28.37
C ASN A 97 -11.58 -17.02 29.30
N THR A 98 -11.50 -15.87 29.98
CA THR A 98 -12.57 -15.44 30.91
C THR A 98 -13.78 -14.83 30.21
N TRP A 99 -13.66 -14.49 28.92
CA TRP A 99 -14.71 -13.82 28.17
C TRP A 99 -15.91 -14.74 27.87
N ASN A 100 -17.07 -14.12 27.68
CA ASN A 100 -18.33 -14.82 27.40
C ASN A 100 -18.43 -15.27 25.93
N TRP A 101 -17.64 -16.28 25.57
CA TRP A 101 -17.73 -16.96 24.28
C TRP A 101 -19.08 -17.67 24.14
N ARG A 102 -19.90 -17.33 23.14
CA ARG A 102 -21.14 -18.11 22.91
C ARG A 102 -20.80 -19.48 22.32
N GLU A 103 -21.54 -20.48 22.78
CA GLU A 103 -21.30 -21.88 22.40
C GLU A 103 -21.55 -22.15 20.91
N ASP A 104 -22.50 -21.44 20.29
CA ASP A 104 -23.04 -21.72 18.96
C ASP A 104 -22.28 -21.07 17.79
N ALA A 105 -21.06 -20.59 18.01
CA ALA A 105 -20.29 -19.84 17.03
C ALA A 105 -18.87 -20.34 16.80
N SER A 106 -18.37 -19.99 15.62
CA SER A 106 -16.95 -19.96 15.28
C SER A 106 -16.26 -18.88 16.12
N LYS A 107 -15.05 -19.20 16.59
CA LYS A 107 -14.27 -18.37 17.52
C LYS A 107 -12.86 -18.24 16.99
N LEU A 108 -12.43 -17.01 16.78
CA LEU A 108 -11.08 -16.68 16.34
C LEU A 108 -10.39 -15.81 17.38
N VAL A 109 -9.13 -16.11 17.65
CA VAL A 109 -8.19 -15.26 18.38
C VAL A 109 -7.05 -14.94 17.44
N ILE A 110 -6.79 -13.66 17.18
CA ILE A 110 -5.63 -13.22 16.41
C ILE A 110 -4.62 -12.64 17.40
N LEU A 111 -3.46 -13.27 17.51
CA LEU A 111 -2.35 -12.80 18.34
C LEU A 111 -1.31 -12.09 17.47
N VAL A 112 -0.97 -10.85 17.79
CA VAL A 112 0.00 -10.03 17.06
C VAL A 112 1.15 -9.62 17.99
N GLY A 113 2.40 -9.86 17.60
CA GLY A 113 3.58 -9.48 18.38
C GLY A 113 4.93 -9.79 17.71
N ASP A 114 6.00 -9.24 18.27
CA ASP A 114 7.40 -9.43 17.86
C ASP A 114 8.29 -10.09 18.93
N GLU A 115 7.82 -10.26 20.17
CA GLU A 115 8.58 -10.95 21.22
C GLU A 115 7.91 -12.25 21.69
N ASP A 116 8.72 -13.14 22.27
CA ASP A 116 8.21 -14.35 22.88
C ASP A 116 7.54 -14.08 24.23
N CYS A 117 6.80 -15.04 24.79
CA CYS A 117 5.98 -14.75 25.98
C CYS A 117 6.85 -14.43 27.19
N ASP A 118 6.74 -13.19 27.68
CA ASP A 118 7.28 -12.83 28.98
C ASP A 118 6.48 -13.44 30.13
N PRO A 119 7.10 -13.62 31.32
CA PRO A 119 6.39 -14.01 32.52
C PRO A 119 5.32 -12.98 32.93
N GLY A 120 4.08 -13.43 33.00
CA GLY A 120 2.93 -12.70 33.53
C GLY A 120 2.52 -13.12 34.94
N ILE A 121 1.39 -12.58 35.40
CA ILE A 121 0.71 -12.90 36.66
C ILE A 121 0.16 -14.33 36.62
N TYR A 122 -0.39 -14.75 35.49
CA TYR A 122 -1.00 -16.06 35.32
C TYR A 122 -0.08 -17.02 34.54
N VAL A 123 0.70 -16.48 33.62
CA VAL A 123 1.69 -17.22 32.83
C VAL A 123 3.10 -16.87 33.31
N GLY A 124 3.51 -17.32 34.49
CA GLY A 124 4.86 -16.97 34.99
C GLY A 124 5.16 -17.11 36.48
N THR A 125 4.23 -17.59 37.32
CA THR A 125 4.45 -17.65 38.78
C THR A 125 5.21 -18.88 39.29
N GLU A 126 5.56 -19.84 38.42
CA GLU A 126 6.50 -20.92 38.78
C GLU A 126 7.94 -20.38 38.68
N LEU A 127 8.42 -19.84 39.80
CA LEU A 127 9.75 -19.28 40.04
C LEU A 127 10.87 -19.94 39.21
N LEU A 128 11.51 -19.08 38.41
CA LEU A 128 12.81 -19.25 37.76
C LEU A 128 13.92 -19.49 38.81
N GLU A 129 14.01 -20.69 39.39
CA GLU A 129 15.25 -21.12 40.07
C GLU A 129 16.24 -21.76 39.09
N SER A 130 15.83 -22.10 37.85
CA SER A 130 16.66 -22.90 36.94
C SER A 130 16.95 -22.33 35.55
N ASP A 131 16.28 -21.26 35.12
CA ASP A 131 16.60 -20.60 33.84
C ASP A 131 16.63 -19.07 33.97
N PRO A 132 17.81 -18.43 34.06
CA PRO A 132 17.92 -16.97 34.17
C PRO A 132 17.63 -16.21 32.86
N ARG A 133 17.13 -16.87 31.80
CA ARG A 133 16.84 -16.25 30.50
C ARG A 133 15.36 -16.08 30.15
N GLY A 134 14.43 -16.35 31.06
CA GLY A 134 13.09 -15.74 31.05
C GLY A 134 12.09 -16.18 29.97
N TYR A 135 12.39 -17.13 29.09
CA TYR A 135 11.49 -17.52 28.00
C TYR A 135 10.42 -18.55 28.44
N TYR A 136 9.12 -18.25 28.30
CA TYR A 136 8.05 -19.12 28.83
C TYR A 136 7.34 -19.98 27.77
N ASN A 137 7.77 -21.25 27.66
CA ASN A 137 7.04 -22.35 27.01
C ASN A 137 6.51 -23.38 28.03
N GLY A 138 6.08 -22.90 29.20
CA GLY A 138 5.71 -23.74 30.33
C GLY A 138 4.32 -24.37 30.23
N SER A 139 4.04 -25.30 31.14
CA SER A 139 2.75 -26.00 31.25
C SER A 139 1.56 -25.05 31.43
N ALA A 140 1.75 -23.88 32.07
CA ALA A 140 0.67 -22.91 32.24
C ALA A 140 0.20 -22.31 30.90
N LEU A 141 1.12 -21.97 30.01
CA LEU A 141 0.79 -21.43 28.69
C LEU A 141 0.06 -22.49 27.85
N LEU A 142 0.57 -23.71 27.84
CA LEU A 142 -0.11 -24.84 27.19
C LEU A 142 -1.53 -25.05 27.75
N ASN A 143 -1.72 -24.95 29.07
CA ASN A 143 -3.05 -25.10 29.68
C ASN A 143 -4.01 -24.00 29.20
N ILE A 144 -3.57 -22.74 29.19
CA ILE A 144 -4.38 -21.59 28.72
C ILE A 144 -4.76 -21.75 27.25
N VAL A 145 -3.81 -22.10 26.38
CA VAL A 145 -4.06 -22.37 24.96
C VAL A 145 -5.02 -23.56 24.80
N THR A 146 -4.84 -24.61 25.61
CA THR A 146 -5.72 -25.78 25.59
C THR A 146 -7.15 -25.44 26.04
N GLU A 147 -7.32 -24.53 26.99
CA GLU A 147 -8.65 -24.06 27.42
C GLU A 147 -9.38 -23.29 26.30
N LEU A 148 -8.67 -22.43 25.55
CA LEU A 148 -9.23 -21.76 24.37
C LEU A 148 -9.61 -22.78 23.29
N LYS A 149 -8.71 -23.73 23.00
CA LYS A 149 -8.98 -24.82 22.06
C LYS A 149 -10.20 -25.64 22.46
N ASN A 150 -10.35 -25.97 23.73
CA ASN A 150 -11.50 -26.74 24.25
C ASN A 150 -12.83 -25.98 24.12
N LYS A 151 -12.81 -24.64 24.04
CA LYS A 151 -13.97 -23.81 23.71
C LYS A 151 -14.26 -23.76 22.21
N GLY A 152 -13.42 -24.40 21.39
CA GLY A 152 -13.47 -24.36 19.94
C GLY A 152 -12.93 -23.06 19.35
N ALA A 153 -12.02 -22.37 20.05
CA ALA A 153 -11.32 -21.22 19.51
C ALA A 153 -10.08 -21.64 18.72
N ILE A 154 -9.95 -21.08 17.52
CA ILE A 154 -8.74 -21.15 16.69
C ILE A 154 -7.89 -19.92 17.00
N ILE A 155 -6.59 -20.11 17.17
CA ILE A 155 -5.65 -19.02 17.38
C ILE A 155 -4.82 -18.88 16.10
N SER A 156 -4.95 -17.75 15.41
CA SER A 156 -4.04 -17.38 14.32
C SER A 156 -3.04 -16.35 14.84
N THR A 157 -1.82 -16.39 14.31
CA THR A 157 -0.71 -15.57 14.82
C THR A 157 -0.08 -14.73 13.72
N VAL A 158 0.27 -13.50 14.06
CA VAL A 158 0.92 -12.51 13.19
C VAL A 158 2.23 -12.13 13.84
N ILE A 159 3.33 -12.49 13.20
CA ILE A 159 4.67 -12.27 13.70
C ILE A 159 5.24 -11.00 13.05
N CYS A 160 5.58 -10.01 13.87
CA CYS A 160 6.08 -8.70 13.42
C CYS A 160 7.59 -8.73 13.08
N GLU A 161 8.06 -7.69 12.38
CA GLU A 161 9.48 -7.56 12.01
C GLU A 161 10.37 -7.51 13.26
N GLY A 162 11.51 -8.21 13.23
CA GLY A 162 12.45 -8.24 14.35
C GLY A 162 12.28 -9.43 15.30
N ALA A 163 11.24 -10.24 15.08
CA ALA A 163 10.96 -11.41 15.90
C ALA A 163 12.12 -12.43 15.93
N SER A 164 12.40 -12.92 17.13
CA SER A 164 13.42 -13.96 17.33
C SER A 164 12.93 -15.32 16.78
N GLN A 165 13.86 -16.24 16.52
CA GLN A 165 13.50 -17.61 16.14
C GLN A 165 12.69 -18.33 17.24
N ALA A 166 12.86 -17.93 18.51
CA ALA A 166 12.06 -18.45 19.60
C ALA A 166 10.62 -17.96 19.50
N THR A 167 10.42 -16.66 19.27
CA THR A 167 9.10 -16.04 19.03
C THR A 167 8.37 -16.70 17.87
N VAL A 168 9.04 -16.83 16.72
CA VAL A 168 8.51 -17.51 15.54
C VAL A 168 8.06 -18.93 15.88
N GLY A 169 8.91 -19.69 16.58
CA GLY A 169 8.59 -21.06 17.00
C GLY A 169 7.39 -21.14 17.95
N GLN A 170 7.25 -20.20 18.88
CA GLN A 170 6.11 -20.15 19.81
C GLN A 170 4.81 -19.83 19.06
N PHE A 171 4.82 -18.80 18.21
CA PHE A 171 3.66 -18.36 17.45
C PHE A 171 3.17 -19.42 16.46
N GLN A 172 4.10 -20.09 15.77
CA GLN A 172 3.77 -21.20 14.87
C GLN A 172 3.22 -22.41 15.64
N TRP A 173 3.79 -22.72 16.80
CA TRP A 173 3.31 -23.83 17.63
C TRP A 173 1.89 -23.59 18.14
N ILE A 174 1.57 -22.41 18.67
CA ILE A 174 0.22 -22.08 19.17
C ILE A 174 -0.80 -22.14 18.04
N ALA A 175 -0.47 -21.55 16.88
CA ALA A 175 -1.34 -21.57 15.72
C ALA A 175 -1.64 -23.00 15.29
N ALA A 176 -0.59 -23.78 15.01
CA ALA A 176 -0.74 -25.18 14.61
C ALA A 176 -1.46 -26.03 15.66
N TYR A 177 -1.22 -25.79 16.95
CA TYR A 177 -1.87 -26.54 18.03
C TYR A 177 -3.38 -26.28 18.11
N THR A 178 -3.86 -25.13 17.65
CA THR A 178 -5.28 -24.75 17.66
C THR A 178 -5.93 -24.76 16.28
N ASP A 179 -5.26 -25.40 15.30
CA ASP A 179 -5.71 -25.49 13.91
C ASP A 179 -5.83 -24.12 13.20
N GLY A 180 -5.03 -23.14 13.61
CA GLY A 180 -4.93 -21.81 13.01
C GLY A 180 -3.69 -21.61 12.15
N THR A 181 -3.55 -20.40 11.61
CA THR A 181 -2.49 -20.03 10.66
C THR A 181 -1.50 -19.05 11.30
N SER A 182 -0.23 -19.16 10.95
CA SER A 182 0.82 -18.23 11.38
C SER A 182 1.42 -17.54 10.17
N VAL A 183 1.51 -16.21 10.22
CA VAL A 183 2.09 -15.39 9.14
C VAL A 183 3.21 -14.51 9.67
N TYR A 184 4.24 -14.34 8.85
CA TYR A 184 5.33 -13.40 9.13
C TYR A 184 5.10 -12.12 8.31
N LEU A 185 4.86 -11.01 9.00
CA LEU A 185 4.42 -9.77 8.38
C LEU A 185 5.39 -9.24 7.32
N PRO A 186 6.73 -9.30 7.51
CA PRO A 186 7.67 -8.88 6.47
C PRO A 186 7.55 -9.68 5.17
N ASP A 187 7.23 -10.97 5.24
CA ASP A 187 7.03 -11.80 4.04
C ASP A 187 5.76 -11.35 3.30
N MET A 188 4.71 -11.01 4.04
CA MET A 188 3.45 -10.52 3.47
C MET A 188 3.57 -9.15 2.81
N GLU A 189 4.32 -8.22 3.41
CA GLU A 189 4.54 -6.89 2.82
C GLU A 189 5.32 -6.97 1.50
N ILE A 190 6.21 -7.96 1.36
CA ILE A 190 6.93 -8.24 0.12
C ILE A 190 5.97 -8.76 -0.96
N GLU A 191 5.04 -9.64 -0.57
CA GLU A 191 4.01 -10.22 -1.46
C GLU A 191 2.86 -9.27 -1.76
N GLY A 192 2.77 -8.19 -0.99
CA GLY A 192 1.82 -7.12 -1.18
C GLY A 192 0.46 -7.33 -0.50
N ILE A 193 0.40 -8.25 0.45
CA ILE A 193 -0.80 -8.55 1.23
C ILE A 193 -0.74 -7.71 2.50
N ASN A 194 -1.78 -6.94 2.79
CA ASN A 194 -1.84 -6.18 4.05
C ASN A 194 -2.54 -6.99 5.16
N LEU A 195 -2.15 -6.76 6.41
CA LEU A 195 -2.71 -7.46 7.57
C LEU A 195 -4.26 -7.38 7.67
N PRO A 196 -4.91 -6.24 7.38
CA PRO A 196 -6.37 -6.17 7.26
C PRO A 196 -7.01 -7.22 6.35
N GLU A 197 -6.43 -7.47 5.18
CA GLU A 197 -6.94 -8.46 4.21
C GLU A 197 -6.83 -9.88 4.76
N ILE A 198 -5.75 -10.24 5.44
CA ILE A 198 -5.62 -11.56 6.09
C ILE A 198 -6.60 -11.72 7.25
N ILE A 199 -6.77 -10.68 8.07
CA ILE A 199 -7.75 -10.72 9.17
C ILE A 199 -9.16 -10.90 8.60
N GLU A 200 -9.48 -10.19 7.52
CA GLU A 200 -10.74 -10.34 6.79
C GLU A 200 -10.88 -11.78 6.25
N GLU A 201 -9.87 -12.30 5.56
CA GLU A 201 -9.81 -13.65 5.01
C GLU A 201 -10.04 -14.72 6.09
N TRP A 202 -9.24 -14.77 7.15
CA TRP A 202 -9.40 -15.74 8.24
C TRP A 202 -10.78 -15.65 8.91
N THR A 203 -11.30 -14.43 9.07
CA THR A 203 -12.62 -14.24 9.66
C THR A 203 -13.72 -14.76 8.74
N LEU A 204 -13.59 -14.52 7.44
CA LEU A 204 -14.52 -15.00 6.44
C LEU A 204 -14.40 -16.51 6.25
N GLU A 205 -13.21 -17.10 6.18
CA GLU A 205 -12.96 -18.55 6.10
C GLU A 205 -13.73 -19.34 7.18
N LEU A 206 -13.72 -18.84 8.42
CA LEU A 206 -14.49 -19.43 9.53
C LEU A 206 -16.01 -19.39 9.35
N GLY A 207 -16.50 -18.49 8.49
CA GLY A 207 -17.88 -18.43 8.02
C GLY A 207 -18.11 -19.23 6.72
N ARG A 208 -17.05 -19.50 5.94
CA ARG A 208 -17.10 -20.04 4.58
C ARG A 208 -17.05 -21.57 4.50
N GLU A 209 -16.34 -22.23 5.41
CA GLU A 209 -16.07 -23.66 5.30
C GLU A 209 -16.98 -24.54 6.18
N TYR A 210 -17.72 -25.47 5.56
CA TYR A 210 -18.25 -26.64 6.27
C TYR A 210 -17.42 -27.86 5.92
N SER A 211 -16.51 -28.26 6.82
CA SER A 211 -16.02 -29.64 6.81
C SER A 211 -17.15 -30.56 7.27
N LYS A 212 -17.53 -31.51 6.41
CA LYS A 212 -18.45 -32.59 6.77
C LYS A 212 -17.70 -33.91 6.70
N PHE A 213 -17.83 -34.68 7.77
CA PHE A 213 -17.36 -36.06 7.81
C PHE A 213 -18.50 -36.97 7.37
N LEU A 214 -18.30 -37.69 6.28
CA LEU A 214 -19.14 -38.80 5.91
C LEU A 214 -18.62 -40.05 6.65
N ASN A 215 -19.34 -40.45 7.69
CA ASN A 215 -19.09 -41.72 8.37
C ASN A 215 -19.87 -42.84 7.67
N LEU A 216 -19.18 -43.64 6.86
CA LEU A 216 -19.72 -44.83 6.22
C LEU A 216 -19.42 -46.06 7.08
N THR A 217 -20.41 -46.49 7.87
CA THR A 217 -20.34 -47.76 8.60
C THR A 217 -21.03 -48.85 7.80
N VAL A 218 -20.25 -49.80 7.28
CA VAL A 218 -20.77 -50.95 6.54
C VAL A 218 -20.87 -52.15 7.47
N PHE A 219 -22.05 -52.75 7.55
CA PHE A 219 -22.30 -53.98 8.29
C PHE A 219 -22.58 -55.11 7.31
N TRP A 220 -21.91 -56.26 7.46
CA TRP A 220 -22.24 -57.47 6.71
C TRP A 220 -22.15 -58.71 7.59
N LYS A 221 -22.85 -59.76 7.19
CA LYS A 221 -22.72 -61.10 7.79
C LYS A 221 -22.17 -62.05 6.75
N ASP A 222 -21.26 -62.92 7.14
CA ASP A 222 -20.85 -64.02 6.28
C ASP A 222 -21.92 -65.14 6.26
N SER A 223 -21.65 -66.18 5.49
CA SER A 223 -22.51 -67.37 5.40
C SER A 223 -22.60 -68.17 6.71
N SER A 224 -21.72 -67.92 7.69
CA SER A 224 -21.74 -68.56 9.01
C SER A 224 -22.53 -67.77 10.04
N GLY A 225 -23.00 -66.57 9.68
CA GLY A 225 -23.79 -65.68 10.54
C GLY A 225 -22.93 -64.76 11.40
N VAL A 226 -21.60 -64.77 11.24
CA VAL A 226 -20.67 -63.88 11.93
C VAL A 226 -20.80 -62.47 11.34
N SER A 227 -21.03 -61.49 12.21
CA SER A 227 -21.12 -60.08 11.83
C SER A 227 -19.74 -59.44 11.72
N TYR A 228 -19.54 -58.67 10.67
CA TYR A 228 -18.37 -57.83 10.45
C TYR A 228 -18.82 -56.38 10.31
N TYR A 229 -17.97 -55.46 10.76
CA TYR A 229 -18.16 -54.04 10.58
C TYR A 229 -16.86 -53.41 10.07
N ASN A 230 -16.99 -52.45 9.16
CA ASN A 230 -15.91 -51.57 8.75
C ASN A 230 -16.45 -50.14 8.72
N SER A 231 -15.67 -49.20 9.24
CA SER A 231 -16.02 -47.79 9.23
C SER A 231 -14.97 -47.06 8.40
N GLN A 232 -15.41 -46.37 7.35
CA GLN A 232 -14.57 -45.38 6.66
C GLN A 232 -15.09 -43.99 7.00
N VAL A 233 -14.16 -43.10 7.28
CA VAL A 233 -14.42 -41.68 7.50
C VAL A 233 -13.80 -40.96 6.31
N GLU A 234 -14.64 -40.38 5.47
CA GLU A 234 -14.20 -39.51 4.39
C GLU A 234 -14.60 -38.08 4.75
N SER A 235 -13.66 -37.15 4.68
CA SER A 235 -13.95 -35.72 4.83
C SER A 235 -14.19 -35.11 3.46
N PHE A 236 -15.23 -34.29 3.35
CA PHE A 236 -15.44 -33.45 2.17
C PHE A 236 -15.75 -32.02 2.60
N TRP A 237 -15.30 -31.09 1.78
CA TRP A 237 -15.56 -29.68 1.92
C TRP A 237 -16.85 -29.36 1.17
N LEU A 238 -17.76 -28.68 1.85
CA LEU A 238 -18.91 -28.05 1.23
C LEU A 238 -18.68 -26.56 1.26
N ASP A 239 -18.42 -26.00 0.09
CA ASP A 239 -18.43 -24.58 -0.12
C ASP A 239 -19.87 -24.14 -0.46
N PHE A 240 -20.42 -23.30 0.42
CA PHE A 240 -21.74 -22.67 0.27
C PHE A 240 -21.61 -21.16 0.11
N THR A 241 -20.38 -20.66 0.05
CA THR A 241 -20.10 -19.24 0.00
C THR A 241 -20.03 -18.84 -1.45
N PRO A 242 -20.63 -17.72 -1.83
CA PRO A 242 -20.35 -17.19 -3.14
C PRO A 242 -18.92 -16.62 -3.26
N PRO A 243 -18.34 -16.58 -4.47
CA PRO A 243 -17.02 -15.98 -4.69
C PRO A 243 -16.93 -14.52 -4.24
N SER A 244 -15.81 -14.11 -3.66
CA SER A 244 -15.49 -12.70 -3.42
C SER A 244 -14.90 -12.03 -4.66
N ALA A 245 -15.18 -10.74 -4.85
CA ALA A 245 -14.64 -9.97 -5.98
C ALA A 245 -14.18 -8.58 -5.56
N ILE A 246 -12.94 -8.24 -5.92
CA ILE A 246 -12.35 -6.90 -5.77
C ILE A 246 -12.26 -6.28 -7.17
N ILE A 247 -12.68 -5.01 -7.29
CA ILE A 247 -12.67 -4.30 -8.58
C ILE A 247 -11.82 -3.04 -8.44
N SER A 248 -10.75 -2.95 -9.23
CA SER A 248 -10.02 -1.71 -9.48
C SER A 248 -10.30 -1.21 -10.90
N LYS A 249 -10.00 0.07 -11.15
CA LYS A 249 -10.22 0.69 -12.45
C LYS A 249 -9.15 1.73 -12.77
N THR A 250 -8.80 1.81 -14.05
CA THR A 250 -7.90 2.82 -14.59
C THR A 250 -8.62 3.57 -15.70
N ILE A 251 -8.68 4.88 -15.58
CA ILE A 251 -9.30 5.76 -16.58
C ILE A 251 -8.19 6.41 -17.38
N THR A 252 -8.08 6.03 -18.65
CA THR A 252 -7.05 6.51 -19.56
C THR A 252 -7.68 7.35 -20.67
N PRO A 253 -7.27 8.60 -20.87
CA PRO A 253 -7.68 9.37 -22.05
C PRO A 253 -7.20 8.70 -23.34
N ILE A 254 -8.11 8.51 -24.30
CA ILE A 254 -7.82 7.95 -25.64
C ILE A 254 -8.08 8.96 -26.77
N GLY A 255 -8.80 10.03 -26.45
CA GLY A 255 -9.17 11.11 -27.36
C GLY A 255 -9.59 12.36 -26.61
N LEU A 256 -9.80 13.46 -27.33
CA LEU A 256 -10.34 14.68 -26.74
C LEU A 256 -11.75 14.42 -26.18
N GLY A 257 -11.87 14.42 -24.85
CA GLY A 257 -13.12 14.14 -24.14
C GLY A 257 -13.57 12.67 -24.20
N LEU A 258 -12.70 11.76 -24.67
CA LEU A 258 -12.97 10.32 -24.74
C LEU A 258 -11.95 9.55 -23.91
N PHE A 259 -12.43 8.56 -23.17
CA PHE A 259 -11.66 7.78 -22.21
C PHE A 259 -11.89 6.28 -22.43
N SER A 260 -10.83 5.53 -22.17
CA SER A 260 -10.86 4.09 -21.92
C SER A 260 -10.96 3.88 -20.41
N VAL A 261 -11.89 3.06 -19.97
CA VAL A 261 -12.00 2.61 -18.58
C VAL A 261 -11.65 1.14 -18.55
N GLU A 262 -10.46 0.85 -18.06
CA GLU A 262 -10.01 -0.52 -17.83
C GLU A 262 -10.42 -0.95 -16.44
N PHE A 263 -11.16 -2.05 -16.35
CA PHE A 263 -11.53 -2.73 -15.13
C PHE A 263 -10.59 -3.90 -14.92
N PHE A 264 -9.98 -3.94 -13.75
CA PHE A 264 -9.23 -5.08 -13.27
C PHE A 264 -10.00 -5.68 -12.10
N ILE A 265 -10.40 -6.94 -12.27
CA ILE A 265 -11.28 -7.63 -11.34
C ILE A 265 -10.54 -8.86 -10.84
N ASP A 266 -10.36 -8.96 -9.53
CA ASP A 266 -9.82 -10.12 -8.85
C ASP A 266 -10.97 -10.88 -8.21
N VAL A 267 -11.17 -12.14 -8.61
CA VAL A 267 -12.25 -12.99 -8.08
C VAL A 267 -11.63 -14.21 -7.43
N ASP A 268 -11.83 -14.31 -6.13
CA ASP A 268 -11.25 -15.36 -5.32
C ASP A 268 -12.34 -16.20 -4.64
N ASP A 269 -12.11 -17.51 -4.63
CA ASP A 269 -12.98 -18.51 -4.03
C ASP A 269 -12.25 -19.85 -3.84
N VAL A 270 -12.72 -20.63 -2.86
CA VAL A 270 -12.18 -21.97 -2.57
C VAL A 270 -12.56 -22.93 -3.70
N SER A 271 -13.78 -22.82 -4.21
CA SER A 271 -14.20 -23.60 -5.36
C SER A 271 -13.87 -22.88 -6.69
N PRO A 272 -13.53 -23.62 -7.75
CA PRO A 272 -13.21 -23.02 -9.03
C PRO A 272 -14.30 -22.06 -9.53
N ILE A 273 -13.88 -20.91 -10.04
CA ILE A 273 -14.79 -19.92 -10.63
C ILE A 273 -15.38 -20.47 -11.93
N ASP A 274 -16.71 -20.43 -12.03
CA ASP A 274 -17.47 -20.84 -13.23
C ASP A 274 -17.70 -19.65 -14.17
N SER A 275 -18.07 -18.50 -13.63
CA SER A 275 -18.27 -17.29 -14.44
C SER A 275 -18.10 -15.99 -13.66
N VAL A 276 -17.58 -14.99 -14.34
CA VAL A 276 -17.53 -13.60 -13.88
C VAL A 276 -18.21 -12.73 -14.92
N THR A 277 -19.18 -11.93 -14.50
CA THR A 277 -19.93 -11.01 -15.36
C THR A 277 -19.82 -9.60 -14.82
N LEU A 278 -19.26 -8.68 -15.61
CA LEU A 278 -19.27 -7.25 -15.31
C LEU A 278 -20.56 -6.65 -15.86
N PHE A 279 -21.33 -5.99 -15.01
CA PHE A 279 -22.45 -5.15 -15.39
C PHE A 279 -22.01 -3.69 -15.32
N TYR A 280 -22.29 -2.92 -16.37
CA TYR A 280 -21.94 -1.51 -16.40
C TYR A 280 -23.03 -0.67 -17.08
N ASN A 281 -23.12 0.60 -16.73
CA ASN A 281 -24.04 1.57 -17.31
C ASN A 281 -23.29 2.88 -17.51
N ALA A 282 -22.84 3.11 -18.75
CA ALA A 282 -22.23 4.37 -19.18
C ALA A 282 -23.23 5.26 -19.95
N TYR A 283 -24.25 4.65 -20.58
CA TYR A 283 -25.06 5.30 -21.62
C TYR A 283 -26.56 5.34 -21.28
N GLY A 284 -26.92 5.18 -20.01
CA GLY A 284 -28.31 5.19 -19.53
C GLY A 284 -29.02 3.84 -19.57
N SER A 285 -28.33 2.78 -19.97
CA SER A 285 -28.79 1.39 -19.93
C SER A 285 -27.70 0.48 -19.38
N TRP A 286 -28.10 -0.54 -18.61
CA TRP A 286 -27.20 -1.58 -18.14
C TRP A 286 -26.82 -2.54 -19.28
N GLU A 287 -25.53 -2.69 -19.48
CA GLU A 287 -24.89 -3.69 -20.34
C GLU A 287 -24.18 -4.72 -19.44
N SER A 288 -23.85 -5.88 -20.01
CA SER A 288 -23.16 -6.95 -19.28
C SER A 288 -22.18 -7.69 -20.17
N GLU A 289 -20.98 -7.94 -19.66
CA GLU A 289 -19.94 -8.71 -20.35
C GLU A 289 -19.52 -9.91 -19.48
N ILE A 290 -19.47 -11.10 -20.09
CA ILE A 290 -18.91 -12.30 -19.45
C ILE A 290 -17.40 -12.29 -19.68
N LEU A 291 -16.63 -12.28 -18.61
CA LEU A 291 -15.18 -12.13 -18.66
C LEU A 291 -14.47 -13.48 -18.70
N ALA A 292 -13.37 -13.53 -19.44
CA ALA A 292 -12.44 -14.64 -19.41
C ALA A 292 -11.29 -14.33 -18.43
N PRO A 293 -10.83 -15.32 -17.64
CA PRO A 293 -9.70 -15.13 -16.75
C PRO A 293 -8.42 -14.94 -17.56
N ILE A 294 -7.49 -14.15 -17.03
CA ILE A 294 -6.11 -14.14 -17.48
C ILE A 294 -5.52 -15.51 -17.17
N GLU A 295 -4.85 -16.12 -18.14
CA GLU A 295 -4.47 -17.54 -18.13
C GLU A 295 -3.78 -17.96 -16.81
N ASN A 296 -4.36 -18.95 -16.12
CA ASN A 296 -3.90 -19.47 -14.82
C ASN A 296 -3.90 -18.46 -13.65
N THR A 297 -4.83 -17.50 -13.63
CA THR A 297 -4.97 -16.53 -12.53
C THR A 297 -6.43 -16.34 -12.09
N SER A 298 -6.64 -15.68 -10.95
CA SER A 298 -7.93 -15.18 -10.45
C SER A 298 -8.36 -13.85 -11.08
N TYR A 299 -7.56 -13.31 -12.01
CA TYR A 299 -7.72 -11.96 -12.53
C TYR A 299 -8.49 -11.92 -13.85
N TYR A 300 -9.28 -10.87 -14.01
CA TYR A 300 -10.10 -10.60 -15.19
C TYR A 300 -9.88 -9.15 -15.61
N LEU A 301 -9.80 -8.93 -16.93
CA LEU A 301 -9.64 -7.60 -17.51
C LEU A 301 -10.80 -7.29 -18.44
N PHE A 302 -11.35 -6.10 -18.33
CA PHE A 302 -12.30 -5.57 -19.31
C PHE A 302 -11.94 -4.13 -19.64
N ASN A 303 -11.92 -3.77 -20.92
CA ASN A 303 -11.62 -2.42 -21.34
C ASN A 303 -12.81 -1.80 -22.07
N LEU A 304 -13.47 -0.86 -21.41
CA LEU A 304 -14.55 -0.07 -21.98
C LEU A 304 -13.97 1.16 -22.70
N GLN A 305 -14.07 1.18 -24.02
CA GLN A 305 -13.55 2.27 -24.85
C GLN A 305 -14.59 3.36 -25.11
N ASP A 306 -14.12 4.51 -25.62
CA ASP A 306 -14.94 5.63 -26.11
C ASP A 306 -15.93 6.22 -25.09
N VAL A 307 -15.61 6.15 -23.80
CA VAL A 307 -16.45 6.73 -22.74
C VAL A 307 -16.27 8.23 -22.71
N THR A 308 -17.37 8.97 -22.83
CA THR A 308 -17.33 10.45 -22.83
C THR A 308 -16.99 11.00 -21.44
N GLY A 309 -16.15 12.03 -21.37
CA GLY A 309 -15.86 12.74 -20.13
C GLY A 309 -17.11 13.33 -19.46
N GLY A 310 -17.18 13.26 -18.13
CA GLY A 310 -18.32 13.67 -17.31
C GLY A 310 -19.44 12.62 -17.19
N VAL A 311 -19.33 11.48 -17.88
CA VAL A 311 -20.27 10.36 -17.73
C VAL A 311 -20.13 9.75 -16.34
N ASN A 312 -21.27 9.56 -15.65
CA ASN A 312 -21.32 8.78 -14.42
C ASN A 312 -21.46 7.30 -14.75
N LEU A 313 -20.34 6.60 -14.79
CA LEU A 313 -20.26 5.17 -15.05
C LEU A 313 -20.61 4.40 -13.78
N SER A 314 -21.75 3.71 -13.79
CA SER A 314 -22.12 2.77 -12.72
C SER A 314 -21.74 1.36 -13.11
N TYR A 315 -21.23 0.56 -12.18
CA TYR A 315 -20.82 -0.82 -12.47
C TYR A 315 -20.90 -1.72 -11.22
N PHE A 316 -21.06 -3.03 -11.44
CA PHE A 316 -20.93 -4.07 -10.41
C PHE A 316 -20.55 -5.39 -11.07
N VAL A 317 -19.97 -6.31 -10.31
CA VAL A 317 -19.61 -7.64 -10.79
C VAL A 317 -20.53 -8.67 -10.18
N LYS A 318 -20.93 -9.66 -10.97
CA LYS A 318 -21.48 -10.92 -10.51
C LYS A 318 -20.45 -12.01 -10.72
N SER A 319 -20.10 -12.73 -9.67
CA SER A 319 -19.26 -13.92 -9.72
C SER A 319 -20.10 -15.16 -9.40
N SER A 320 -19.75 -16.29 -10.00
CA SER A 320 -20.33 -17.60 -9.69
C SER A 320 -19.26 -18.67 -9.74
N ASP A 321 -19.29 -19.60 -8.80
CA ASP A 321 -18.43 -20.78 -8.78
C ASP A 321 -19.05 -21.98 -9.53
N ILE A 322 -18.30 -23.09 -9.62
CA ILE A 322 -18.77 -24.35 -10.22
C ILE A 322 -19.90 -25.02 -9.42
N LEU A 323 -20.05 -24.66 -8.14
CA LEU A 323 -21.11 -25.16 -7.25
C LEU A 323 -22.40 -24.34 -7.35
N LYS A 324 -22.39 -23.27 -8.14
CA LYS A 324 -23.48 -22.30 -8.37
C LYS A 324 -23.78 -21.42 -7.17
N ASN A 325 -22.83 -21.24 -6.25
CA ASN A 325 -22.86 -20.11 -5.33
C ASN A 325 -22.52 -18.84 -6.13
N SER A 326 -23.23 -17.75 -5.89
CA SER A 326 -23.03 -16.50 -6.63
C SER A 326 -23.22 -15.26 -5.77
N ALA A 327 -22.34 -14.27 -5.94
CA ALA A 327 -22.42 -12.98 -5.27
C ALA A 327 -22.50 -11.85 -6.29
N PHE A 328 -22.93 -10.70 -5.79
CA PHE A 328 -22.87 -9.43 -6.48
C PHE A 328 -22.06 -8.48 -5.62
N THR A 329 -21.14 -7.73 -6.22
CA THR A 329 -20.58 -6.57 -5.54
C THR A 329 -21.66 -5.51 -5.36
N SER A 330 -21.40 -4.55 -4.47
CA SER A 330 -22.20 -3.32 -4.46
C SER A 330 -22.09 -2.59 -5.81
N VAL A 331 -23.08 -1.72 -6.07
CA VAL A 331 -23.03 -0.85 -7.24
C VAL A 331 -22.05 0.27 -6.96
N PHE A 332 -20.95 0.26 -7.69
CA PHE A 332 -19.99 1.34 -7.73
C PHE A 332 -20.41 2.38 -8.75
N TRP A 333 -19.97 3.61 -8.54
CA TRP A 333 -20.10 4.67 -9.51
C TRP A 333 -18.78 5.44 -9.60
N VAL A 334 -18.43 5.88 -10.80
CA VAL A 334 -17.28 6.73 -11.04
C VAL A 334 -17.65 7.76 -12.10
N ILE A 335 -17.31 9.02 -11.86
CA ILE A 335 -17.42 10.03 -12.90
C ILE A 335 -16.16 9.92 -13.74
N VAL A 336 -16.35 9.65 -15.04
CA VAL A 336 -15.24 9.52 -15.99
C VAL A 336 -14.70 10.90 -16.27
N GLU A 337 -13.66 11.30 -15.55
CA GLU A 337 -13.04 12.61 -15.66
C GLU A 337 -11.54 12.46 -15.94
N PRO A 338 -10.93 13.45 -16.61
CA PRO A 338 -9.49 13.49 -16.73
C PRO A 338 -8.84 13.54 -15.35
N LYS A 339 -7.86 12.67 -15.11
CA LYS A 339 -6.89 12.91 -14.03
C LYS A 339 -6.13 14.19 -14.37
N PHE A 340 -6.17 15.16 -13.46
CA PHE A 340 -5.36 16.37 -13.53
C PHE A 340 -4.07 16.14 -12.76
N ASP A 341 -2.95 16.27 -13.45
CA ASP A 341 -1.62 16.17 -12.86
C ASP A 341 -1.35 17.40 -11.99
N GLU A 342 -0.72 17.18 -10.83
CA GLU A 342 -0.28 18.27 -9.96
C GLU A 342 1.04 18.88 -10.47
N LEU A 343 1.25 20.17 -10.21
CA LEU A 343 2.52 20.82 -10.50
C LEU A 343 3.63 20.19 -9.64
N GLY A 344 4.64 19.65 -10.31
CA GLY A 344 5.77 18.94 -9.72
C GLY A 344 5.56 17.44 -9.56
N GLU A 345 4.40 16.91 -9.95
CA GLU A 345 4.14 15.47 -10.02
C GLU A 345 4.89 14.85 -11.19
N GLU A 346 5.77 13.90 -10.88
CA GLU A 346 6.44 13.09 -11.90
C GLU A 346 5.56 11.90 -12.28
N VAL A 347 5.10 11.89 -13.52
CA VAL A 347 4.28 10.81 -14.08
C VAL A 347 5.14 9.95 -14.98
N SER A 348 5.32 8.68 -14.61
CA SER A 348 6.00 7.69 -15.46
C SER A 348 5.00 6.91 -16.30
N PHE A 349 5.35 6.65 -17.56
CA PHE A 349 4.49 5.92 -18.49
C PHE A 349 5.32 5.07 -19.45
N TRP A 350 4.66 4.03 -19.97
CA TRP A 350 5.19 3.21 -21.04
C TRP A 350 4.78 3.77 -22.39
N VAL A 351 5.77 3.97 -23.26
CA VAL A 351 5.59 4.43 -24.62
C VAL A 351 5.49 3.23 -25.55
N GLU A 352 4.36 3.12 -26.22
CA GLU A 352 4.15 2.17 -27.31
C GLU A 352 4.20 2.92 -28.65
N GLU A 353 4.71 2.24 -29.68
CA GLU A 353 4.72 2.75 -31.05
C GLU A 353 3.33 3.27 -31.47
N ASN A 354 3.27 4.45 -32.10
CA ASN A 354 2.04 5.10 -32.57
C ASN A 354 1.04 5.52 -31.49
N LYS A 355 1.43 5.56 -30.22
CA LYS A 355 0.55 6.00 -29.13
C LYS A 355 0.52 7.51 -29.00
N THR A 356 -0.67 8.06 -28.76
CA THR A 356 -0.83 9.44 -28.28
C THR A 356 -0.99 9.40 -26.77
N ILE A 357 -0.18 10.18 -26.06
CA ILE A 357 -0.30 10.33 -24.61
C ILE A 357 -1.04 11.63 -24.34
N TYR A 358 -1.97 11.59 -23.39
CA TYR A 358 -2.68 12.77 -22.93
C TYR A 358 -2.34 13.02 -21.46
N THR A 359 -1.92 14.24 -21.16
CA THR A 359 -1.80 14.76 -19.79
C THR A 359 -2.79 15.90 -19.64
N ASN A 360 -3.43 15.99 -18.47
CA ASN A 360 -4.31 17.12 -18.15
C ASN A 360 -3.71 17.88 -16.99
N ILE A 361 -3.75 19.20 -17.04
CA ILE A 361 -3.23 20.04 -15.98
C ILE A 361 -4.20 21.17 -15.65
N LYS A 362 -4.33 21.43 -14.34
CA LYS A 362 -5.08 22.56 -13.83
C LYS A 362 -4.17 23.75 -13.60
N ILE A 363 -4.43 24.84 -14.32
CA ILE A 363 -3.61 26.04 -14.30
C ILE A 363 -4.25 27.08 -13.37
N PRO A 364 -3.60 27.45 -12.26
CA PRO A 364 -4.19 28.36 -11.28
C PRO A 364 -4.13 29.84 -11.69
N SER A 365 -3.16 30.21 -12.51
CA SER A 365 -2.91 31.60 -12.89
C SER A 365 -2.22 31.72 -14.24
N THR A 366 -2.34 32.89 -14.87
CA THR A 366 -1.63 33.18 -16.12
C THR A 366 -0.13 33.29 -15.86
N ALA A 367 0.64 32.31 -16.33
CA ALA A 367 2.09 32.24 -16.19
C ALA A 367 2.72 31.35 -17.28
N SER A 368 4.05 31.28 -17.31
CA SER A 368 4.76 30.27 -18.07
C SER A 368 4.84 28.97 -17.28
N TYR A 369 4.37 27.88 -17.89
CA TYR A 369 4.46 26.52 -17.39
C TYR A 369 5.37 25.72 -18.30
N TYR A 370 6.11 24.79 -17.72
CA TYR A 370 7.06 23.97 -18.43
C TYR A 370 6.68 22.51 -18.28
N PHE A 371 6.58 21.82 -19.41
CA PHE A 371 6.42 20.38 -19.46
C PHE A 371 7.79 19.78 -19.76
N ILE A 372 8.30 18.99 -18.84
CA ILE A 372 9.63 18.38 -18.96
C ILE A 372 9.42 16.89 -19.18
N LEU A 373 9.80 16.41 -20.36
CA LEU A 373 9.76 15.01 -20.75
C LEU A 373 11.15 14.40 -20.58
N SER A 374 11.27 13.31 -19.84
CA SER A 374 12.50 12.56 -19.59
C SER A 374 12.39 11.16 -20.18
N GLY A 375 13.45 10.64 -20.78
CA GLY A 375 13.43 9.34 -21.46
C GLY A 375 14.78 8.97 -22.09
N PRO A 376 14.82 7.94 -22.95
CA PRO A 376 16.05 7.59 -23.67
C PRO A 376 16.53 8.74 -24.57
N LYS A 377 17.78 8.71 -25.02
CA LYS A 377 18.34 9.78 -25.88
C LYS A 377 17.57 9.98 -27.20
N GLU A 378 16.70 9.04 -27.58
CA GLU A 378 15.91 9.04 -28.81
C GLU A 378 14.65 9.93 -28.77
N LEU A 379 14.42 10.69 -27.69
CA LEU A 379 13.26 11.60 -27.60
C LEU A 379 13.23 12.71 -28.67
N ASP A 380 14.35 12.97 -29.37
CA ASP A 380 14.54 14.07 -30.33
C ASP A 380 13.45 14.17 -31.41
N ASN A 381 12.78 13.07 -31.76
CA ASN A 381 11.72 13.05 -32.78
C ASN A 381 10.30 13.28 -32.22
N ILE A 382 10.09 13.30 -30.90
CA ILE A 382 8.75 13.48 -30.32
C ILE A 382 8.24 14.90 -30.55
N THR A 383 7.03 15.00 -31.08
CA THR A 383 6.29 16.25 -31.28
C THR A 383 5.17 16.38 -30.25
N THR A 384 4.90 17.60 -29.80
CA THR A 384 3.85 17.87 -28.82
C THR A 384 2.82 18.84 -29.39
N GLN A 385 1.55 18.59 -29.11
CA GLN A 385 0.45 19.48 -29.46
C GLN A 385 -0.36 19.83 -28.21
N LEU A 386 -0.61 21.13 -28.00
CA LEU A 386 -1.40 21.63 -26.88
C LEU A 386 -2.85 21.91 -27.32
N THR A 387 -3.82 21.41 -26.55
CA THR A 387 -5.25 21.65 -26.78
C THR A 387 -5.95 22.14 -25.51
N VAL A 388 -6.71 23.23 -25.60
CA VAL A 388 -7.50 23.72 -24.44
C VAL A 388 -8.77 22.91 -24.32
N LEU A 389 -8.96 22.22 -23.18
CA LEU A 389 -10.15 21.39 -22.94
C LEU A 389 -11.44 22.23 -22.91
N ALA A 390 -11.40 23.40 -22.26
CA ALA A 390 -12.58 24.24 -22.05
C ALA A 390 -13.23 24.78 -23.34
N THR A 391 -12.49 24.83 -24.45
CA THR A 391 -12.98 25.38 -25.73
C THR A 391 -12.82 24.42 -26.91
N ASN A 392 -12.24 23.24 -26.71
CA ASN A 392 -11.76 22.34 -27.76
C ASN A 392 -10.93 23.08 -28.84
N ALA A 393 -10.32 24.22 -28.49
CA ALA A 393 -9.53 25.01 -29.41
C ALA A 393 -8.06 24.59 -29.30
N THR A 394 -7.46 24.26 -30.43
CA THR A 394 -6.01 24.11 -30.51
C THR A 394 -5.38 25.48 -30.28
N ILE A 395 -4.43 25.58 -29.35
CA ILE A 395 -3.68 26.83 -29.17
C ILE A 395 -2.75 26.98 -30.38
N PRO A 396 -2.73 28.13 -31.06
CA PRO A 396 -1.82 28.36 -32.16
C PRO A 396 -0.36 28.10 -31.74
N PRO A 397 0.49 27.51 -32.62
CA PRO A 397 1.91 27.24 -32.33
C PRO A 397 2.69 28.47 -31.84
N THR A 398 2.21 29.68 -32.14
CA THR A 398 2.81 30.94 -31.69
C THR A 398 2.76 31.18 -30.17
N GLN A 399 1.95 30.42 -29.42
CA GLN A 399 1.91 30.49 -27.94
C GLN A 399 2.62 29.32 -27.25
N THR A 400 3.13 28.36 -28.04
CA THR A 400 3.97 27.25 -27.59
C THR A 400 5.38 27.50 -28.11
N SER A 401 6.28 28.02 -27.27
CA SER A 401 7.69 28.08 -27.64
C SER A 401 8.31 26.74 -27.28
N GLU A 402 8.55 25.91 -28.29
CA GLU A 402 9.38 24.72 -28.13
C GLU A 402 10.80 25.18 -27.80
N VAL A 403 11.27 24.85 -26.59
CA VAL A 403 12.67 25.04 -26.23
C VAL A 403 13.33 23.69 -26.41
N ASN A 404 13.52 23.31 -27.67
CA ASN A 404 14.05 22.00 -28.03
C ASN A 404 15.53 21.93 -27.67
N LEU A 405 15.83 21.44 -26.47
CA LEU A 405 17.18 21.29 -25.98
C LEU A 405 17.34 19.85 -25.52
N SER A 406 18.18 19.12 -26.26
CA SER A 406 18.68 17.84 -25.82
C SER A 406 19.60 18.08 -24.61
N SER A 407 19.03 17.91 -23.41
CA SER A 407 19.84 17.86 -22.19
C SER A 407 20.75 16.61 -22.24
N PRO A 408 21.97 16.66 -21.68
CA PRO A 408 22.83 15.49 -21.52
C PRO A 408 22.14 14.27 -20.86
N ASN A 409 21.06 14.53 -20.11
CA ASN A 409 20.29 13.56 -19.35
C ASN A 409 19.04 13.03 -20.10
N GLY A 410 18.91 13.26 -21.41
CA GLY A 410 17.78 12.73 -22.18
C GLY A 410 16.44 13.39 -21.81
N ARG A 411 16.45 14.71 -21.63
CA ARG A 411 15.22 15.49 -21.36
C ARG A 411 14.91 16.45 -22.49
N LYS A 412 13.61 16.68 -22.71
CA LYS A 412 13.02 17.72 -23.56
C LYS A 412 12.12 18.64 -22.75
N ILE A 413 12.15 19.93 -23.05
CA ILE A 413 11.43 20.94 -22.28
C ILE A 413 10.54 21.77 -23.21
N PHE A 414 9.26 21.83 -22.88
CA PHE A 414 8.27 22.59 -23.64
C PHE A 414 7.76 23.72 -22.76
N GLN A 415 7.78 24.95 -23.28
CA GLN A 415 7.24 26.11 -22.56
C GLN A 415 5.87 26.48 -23.12
N PHE A 416 4.92 26.61 -22.20
CA PHE A 416 3.54 26.96 -22.48
C PHE A 416 3.15 28.22 -21.71
N ASN A 417 2.59 29.21 -22.42
CA ASN A 417 2.00 30.39 -21.79
C ASN A 417 0.50 30.16 -21.64
N LEU A 418 0.10 29.67 -20.46
CA LEU A 418 -1.27 29.21 -20.20
C LEU A 418 -2.02 30.22 -19.33
N GLY A 419 -3.28 30.47 -19.67
CA GLY A 419 -4.22 31.18 -18.79
C GLY A 419 -4.84 30.23 -17.75
N PRO A 420 -5.49 30.75 -16.70
CA PRO A 420 -6.14 29.93 -15.69
C PRO A 420 -7.22 29.04 -16.29
N GLY A 421 -7.31 27.79 -15.83
CA GLY A 421 -8.28 26.80 -16.30
C GLY A 421 -7.69 25.41 -16.53
N ASP A 422 -8.48 24.56 -17.17
CA ASP A 422 -8.16 23.16 -17.42
C ASP A 422 -7.61 23.00 -18.85
N HIS A 423 -6.44 22.38 -18.97
CA HIS A 423 -5.73 22.20 -20.24
C HIS A 423 -5.36 20.74 -20.46
N ALA A 424 -5.30 20.31 -21.72
CA ALA A 424 -4.80 19.01 -22.12
C ALA A 424 -3.63 19.13 -23.08
N VAL A 425 -2.59 18.33 -22.86
CA VAL A 425 -1.46 18.23 -23.78
C VAL A 425 -1.40 16.83 -24.35
N THR A 426 -1.28 16.78 -25.67
CA THR A 426 -1.13 15.54 -26.41
C THR A 426 0.30 15.41 -26.89
N LEU A 427 0.94 14.30 -26.55
CA LEU A 427 2.27 13.94 -27.04
C LEU A 427 2.05 12.90 -28.15
N SER A 428 2.49 13.22 -29.36
CA SER A 428 2.45 12.29 -30.48
C SER A 428 3.82 11.64 -30.62
N ILE A 429 3.84 10.33 -30.42
CA ILE A 429 5.06 9.53 -30.50
C ILE A 429 5.21 9.04 -31.95
N PRO A 430 6.33 9.34 -32.62
CA PRO A 430 6.64 8.82 -33.95
C PRO A 430 6.57 7.29 -34.04
N SER A 431 6.19 6.78 -35.21
CA SER A 431 6.07 5.35 -35.49
C SER A 431 7.41 4.60 -35.50
N ASP A 432 8.53 5.30 -35.50
CA ASP A 432 9.87 4.71 -35.64
C ASP A 432 10.60 4.52 -34.30
N LEU A 433 9.96 4.84 -33.17
CA LEU A 433 10.52 4.63 -31.85
C LEU A 433 10.12 3.26 -31.30
N GLU A 434 11.11 2.45 -30.88
CA GLU A 434 10.88 1.22 -30.12
C GLU A 434 10.18 1.53 -28.79
N ASN A 435 9.55 0.54 -28.17
CA ASN A 435 8.86 0.77 -26.90
C ASN A 435 9.85 1.13 -25.77
N PHE A 436 9.60 2.21 -25.03
CA PHE A 436 10.47 2.68 -23.95
C PHE A 436 9.68 3.21 -22.74
N THR A 437 10.37 3.37 -21.61
CA THR A 437 9.82 4.08 -20.45
C THR A 437 10.23 5.54 -20.50
N ALA A 438 9.25 6.43 -20.29
CA ALA A 438 9.50 7.86 -20.09
C ALA A 438 8.79 8.37 -18.84
N SER A 439 9.19 9.54 -18.40
CA SER A 439 8.46 10.30 -17.38
C SER A 439 8.26 11.73 -17.84
N TYR A 440 7.21 12.36 -17.35
CA TYR A 440 7.04 13.80 -17.51
C TYR A 440 6.74 14.48 -16.17
N VAL A 441 7.00 15.78 -16.12
CA VAL A 441 6.58 16.63 -15.01
C VAL A 441 6.16 18.00 -15.51
N TRP A 442 5.12 18.53 -14.90
CA TRP A 442 4.70 19.92 -15.08
C TRP A 442 5.30 20.80 -14.00
N VAL A 443 5.99 21.87 -14.37
CA VAL A 443 6.53 22.83 -13.41
C VAL A 443 6.11 24.26 -13.74
N ASN A 444 5.83 25.03 -12.70
CA ASN A 444 5.76 26.48 -12.77
C ASN A 444 7.05 27.04 -12.17
N MET A 445 7.70 27.97 -12.87
CA MET A 445 8.90 28.61 -12.35
C MET A 445 8.51 29.63 -11.29
N LYS A 446 8.83 29.29 -10.04
CA LYS A 446 8.59 30.18 -8.91
C LYS A 446 9.66 31.25 -8.86
N GLN A 447 9.23 32.47 -8.54
CA GLN A 447 10.11 33.55 -8.17
C GLN A 447 10.40 33.44 -6.66
N PRO A 448 11.66 33.30 -6.25
CA PRO A 448 12.06 33.17 -4.85
C PRO A 448 11.89 34.50 -4.11
N VAL A 449 11.63 34.42 -2.80
CA VAL A 449 11.40 35.60 -1.96
C VAL A 449 12.67 35.90 -1.19
N ASN A 450 13.25 37.09 -1.37
CA ASN A 450 14.51 37.50 -0.74
C ASN A 450 15.66 36.51 -1.02
N ASN A 451 15.81 36.07 -2.27
CA ASN A 451 16.83 35.09 -2.70
C ASN A 451 16.75 33.73 -1.98
N LYS A 452 15.63 33.42 -1.34
CA LYS A 452 15.41 32.19 -0.59
C LYS A 452 14.09 31.55 -1.01
N PHE A 453 14.10 30.23 -1.07
CA PHE A 453 12.90 29.42 -1.19
C PHE A 453 12.91 28.33 -0.12
N ILE A 454 11.75 28.15 0.51
CA ILE A 454 11.49 27.04 1.42
C ILE A 454 10.40 26.21 0.76
N GLY A 455 10.73 24.96 0.45
CA GLY A 455 9.84 24.00 -0.19
C GLY A 455 9.62 22.78 0.70
N SER A 456 8.55 22.06 0.41
CA SER A 456 8.29 20.74 1.00
C SER A 456 8.05 19.75 -0.14
N MET A 457 8.93 18.76 -0.27
CA MET A 457 8.76 17.64 -1.20
C MET A 457 7.84 16.62 -0.55
N THR A 458 6.80 16.24 -1.27
CA THR A 458 5.83 15.22 -0.84
C THR A 458 5.93 14.00 -1.75
N ASP A 459 5.19 12.93 -1.45
CA ASP A 459 5.17 11.74 -2.32
C ASP A 459 4.66 12.07 -3.74
N LEU A 460 3.79 13.09 -3.83
CA LEU A 460 3.20 13.60 -5.06
C LEU A 460 4.11 14.64 -5.74
N ILE A 461 4.64 15.63 -5.00
CA ILE A 461 5.43 16.72 -5.58
C ILE A 461 6.92 16.39 -5.46
N ARG A 462 7.53 15.99 -6.58
CA ARG A 462 8.94 15.57 -6.65
C ARG A 462 9.83 16.59 -7.35
N VAL A 463 9.26 17.60 -8.00
CA VAL A 463 10.03 18.59 -8.76
C VAL A 463 9.55 20.00 -8.49
N TYR A 464 10.50 20.90 -8.21
CA TYR A 464 10.25 22.34 -8.21
C TYR A 464 11.07 23.05 -9.28
N GLY A 465 10.46 24.05 -9.92
CA GLY A 465 11.13 24.97 -10.83
C GLY A 465 11.28 26.35 -10.20
N PHE A 466 12.45 26.97 -10.38
CA PHE A 466 12.75 28.33 -9.97
C PHE A 466 13.35 29.12 -11.11
N GLU A 467 13.07 30.41 -11.14
CA GLU A 467 13.78 31.36 -12.00
C GLU A 467 14.43 32.42 -11.14
N TRP A 468 15.72 32.65 -11.36
CA TRP A 468 16.55 33.54 -10.55
C TRP A 468 17.35 34.47 -11.44
N GLU A 469 17.39 35.75 -11.10
CA GLU A 469 18.30 36.72 -11.71
C GLU A 469 19.51 36.94 -10.79
N ALA A 470 20.69 36.55 -11.26
CA ALA A 470 21.93 36.74 -10.50
C ALA A 470 22.45 38.17 -10.72
N ILE A 471 22.22 39.07 -9.76
CA ILE A 471 22.66 40.47 -9.85
C ILE A 471 24.16 40.61 -9.54
N ASN A 472 24.68 39.77 -8.65
CA ASN A 472 26.08 39.73 -8.22
C ASN A 472 26.62 38.29 -8.33
N GLU A 473 27.95 38.15 -8.22
CA GLU A 473 28.60 36.84 -8.06
C GLU A 473 28.06 36.16 -6.79
N THR A 474 27.35 35.05 -6.99
CA THR A 474 26.55 34.39 -5.96
C THR A 474 26.69 32.88 -6.07
N TYR A 475 26.32 32.19 -5.00
CA TYR A 475 26.37 30.74 -4.86
C TYR A 475 24.97 30.21 -4.61
N PHE A 476 24.57 29.20 -5.37
CA PHE A 476 23.46 28.36 -4.97
C PHE A 476 23.88 27.49 -3.78
N SER A 477 23.06 27.44 -2.75
CA SER A 477 23.25 26.57 -1.58
C SER A 477 21.95 25.87 -1.22
N PHE A 478 22.02 24.55 -1.03
CA PHE A 478 20.97 23.79 -0.36
C PHE A 478 21.23 23.72 1.12
N ASP A 479 20.20 23.94 1.91
CA ASP A 479 20.19 23.59 3.31
C ASP A 479 19.01 22.64 3.57
N ASN A 480 19.31 21.50 4.18
CA ASN A 480 18.30 20.52 4.54
C ASN A 480 17.86 20.82 5.97
N GLN A 481 16.55 20.92 6.22
CA GLN A 481 16.11 21.13 7.59
C GLN A 481 16.47 19.91 8.44
N LEU A 482 17.03 20.15 9.63
CA LEU A 482 17.53 19.13 10.56
C LEU A 482 16.55 17.95 10.69
N GLY A 483 17.01 16.75 10.35
CA GLY A 483 16.28 15.49 10.54
C GLY A 483 15.59 14.89 9.31
N SER A 484 15.66 15.52 8.13
CA SER A 484 15.05 14.96 6.92
C SER A 484 16.05 14.15 6.06
N PRO A 485 15.78 12.88 5.69
CA PRO A 485 16.65 12.06 4.84
C PRO A 485 16.58 12.42 3.34
N LEU A 486 16.17 13.64 2.99
CA LEU A 486 16.02 14.11 1.61
C LEU A 486 17.31 13.98 0.79
N VAL A 487 17.20 13.36 -0.38
CA VAL A 487 18.25 13.39 -1.41
C VAL A 487 17.74 14.21 -2.59
N LEU A 488 18.21 15.46 -2.70
CA LEU A 488 17.86 16.37 -3.79
C LEU A 488 18.99 16.52 -4.80
N ILE A 489 18.60 16.71 -6.06
CA ILE A 489 19.48 17.13 -7.16
C ILE A 489 18.93 18.45 -7.71
N ALA A 490 19.73 19.52 -7.69
CA ALA A 490 19.45 20.70 -8.50
C ALA A 490 20.16 20.60 -9.84
N GLU A 491 19.45 21.03 -10.87
CA GLU A 491 19.96 21.24 -12.20
C GLU A 491 19.78 22.71 -12.54
N VAL A 492 20.89 23.37 -12.86
CA VAL A 492 20.92 24.79 -13.14
C VAL A 492 21.10 24.98 -14.63
N TYR A 493 20.20 25.75 -15.21
CA TYR A 493 20.16 26.06 -16.62
C TYR A 493 20.25 27.56 -16.85
N THR A 494 20.77 27.98 -18.00
CA THR A 494 20.69 29.38 -18.44
C THR A 494 19.24 29.76 -18.79
N SER A 495 18.99 31.04 -19.09
CA SER A 495 17.68 31.50 -19.58
C SER A 495 17.25 30.80 -20.88
N ASN A 496 18.23 30.42 -21.70
CA ASN A 496 18.08 29.59 -22.90
C ASN A 496 18.11 28.09 -22.60
N TRP A 497 17.93 27.68 -21.34
CA TRP A 497 17.83 26.28 -20.91
C TRP A 497 19.07 25.41 -21.22
N GLU A 498 20.25 26.01 -21.39
CA GLU A 498 21.51 25.27 -21.49
C GLU A 498 21.95 24.81 -20.09
N LEU A 499 22.22 23.52 -19.91
CA LEU A 499 22.63 22.98 -18.61
C LEU A 499 24.00 23.55 -18.22
N VAL A 500 24.04 24.33 -17.15
CA VAL A 500 25.26 24.90 -16.56
C VAL A 500 25.94 23.86 -15.68
N SER A 501 25.20 23.28 -14.73
CA SER A 501 25.71 22.27 -13.81
C SER A 501 24.58 21.54 -13.09
N THR A 502 24.92 20.40 -12.50
CA THR A 502 24.10 19.67 -11.52
C THR A 502 24.80 19.66 -10.17
N PHE A 503 24.07 19.80 -9.07
CA PHE A 503 24.64 19.67 -7.72
C PHE A 503 23.63 19.08 -6.72
N ASN A 504 24.13 18.36 -5.72
CA ASN A 504 23.31 17.68 -4.71
C ASN A 504 23.20 18.52 -3.42
N VAL A 505 22.34 18.08 -2.50
CA VAL A 505 22.26 18.59 -1.12
C VAL A 505 23.65 18.62 -0.48
N GLY A 506 24.00 19.75 0.16
CA GLY A 506 25.33 19.98 0.74
C GLY A 506 26.40 20.49 -0.24
N GLY A 507 26.10 20.52 -1.55
CA GLY A 507 26.93 21.15 -2.57
C GLY A 507 26.63 22.65 -2.71
N SER A 508 27.58 23.39 -3.29
CA SER A 508 27.35 24.75 -3.76
C SER A 508 27.79 24.91 -5.22
N LEU A 509 27.06 25.74 -5.96
CA LEU A 509 27.40 26.09 -7.34
C LEU A 509 27.61 27.59 -7.45
N LYS A 510 28.81 27.97 -7.90
CA LYS A 510 29.12 29.35 -8.26
C LYS A 510 28.54 29.68 -9.63
N ILE A 511 27.83 30.80 -9.73
CA ILE A 511 27.22 31.27 -10.98
C ILE A 511 27.71 32.67 -11.37
N THR A 512 27.56 33.02 -12.66
CA THR A 512 28.04 34.28 -13.23
C THR A 512 27.01 35.39 -13.00
N TYR A 513 27.48 36.63 -12.86
CA TYR A 513 26.63 37.80 -12.66
C TYR A 513 25.93 38.24 -13.96
N ASN A 514 24.78 38.92 -13.83
CA ASN A 514 23.92 39.46 -14.89
C ASN A 514 23.29 38.42 -15.83
N GLU A 515 23.02 37.22 -15.33
CA GLU A 515 22.31 36.17 -16.06
C GLU A 515 21.07 35.71 -15.28
N THR A 516 20.01 35.35 -16.03
CA THR A 516 18.85 34.66 -15.47
C THR A 516 19.08 33.16 -15.57
N TYR A 517 18.96 32.46 -14.45
CA TYR A 517 19.07 31.02 -14.34
C TYR A 517 17.71 30.39 -14.06
N LYS A 518 17.50 29.21 -14.64
CA LYS A 518 16.36 28.34 -14.34
C LYS A 518 16.87 27.15 -13.55
N VAL A 519 16.29 26.87 -12.40
CA VAL A 519 16.73 25.80 -11.51
C VAL A 519 15.61 24.78 -11.36
N LEU A 520 15.90 23.52 -11.72
CA LEU A 520 15.02 22.39 -11.45
C LEU A 520 15.57 21.61 -10.26
N VAL A 521 14.75 21.46 -9.22
CA VAL A 521 15.11 20.68 -8.03
C VAL A 521 14.30 19.41 -8.02
N TRP A 522 14.99 18.28 -8.03
CA TRP A 522 14.43 16.94 -8.08
C TRP A 522 14.62 16.24 -6.74
N ALA A 523 13.56 15.65 -6.21
CA ALA A 523 13.65 14.69 -5.12
C ALA A 523 13.95 13.30 -5.68
N THR A 524 15.10 12.73 -5.29
CA THR A 524 15.49 11.39 -5.73
C THR A 524 15.13 10.31 -4.71
N LYS A 525 15.07 10.65 -3.42
CA LYS A 525 14.61 9.78 -2.32
C LYS A 525 14.04 10.61 -1.16
N HIS A 526 13.01 10.04 -0.51
CA HIS A 526 12.35 10.53 0.71
C HIS A 526 11.58 11.85 0.57
N ILE A 527 10.69 12.12 1.54
CA ILE A 527 9.87 13.34 1.65
C ILE A 527 10.40 14.26 2.76
N GLY A 528 10.14 15.56 2.66
CA GLY A 528 10.50 16.53 3.70
C GLY A 528 10.67 17.96 3.19
N GLU A 529 11.12 18.83 4.10
CA GLU A 529 11.36 20.25 3.80
C GLU A 529 12.80 20.55 3.39
N PHE A 530 12.97 21.43 2.41
CA PHE A 530 14.27 21.91 1.98
C PHE A 530 14.30 23.42 1.83
N THR A 531 15.48 23.99 1.98
CA THR A 531 15.77 25.38 1.67
C THR A 531 16.73 25.45 0.49
N LEU A 532 16.38 26.22 -0.53
CA LEU A 532 17.30 26.62 -1.60
C LEU A 532 17.49 28.13 -1.55
N GLN A 533 18.74 28.59 -1.52
CA GLN A 533 19.06 30.00 -1.41
C GLN A 533 20.24 30.41 -2.31
N LEU A 534 20.23 31.68 -2.72
CA LEU A 534 21.38 32.35 -3.34
C LEU A 534 22.09 33.22 -2.31
N THR A 535 23.38 33.00 -2.12
CA THR A 535 24.21 33.73 -1.16
C THR A 535 25.39 34.40 -1.86
N GLU A 536 25.76 35.62 -1.47
CA GLU A 536 26.96 36.30 -1.97
C GLU A 536 28.24 35.73 -1.32
N GLU A 537 28.10 35.19 -0.11
CA GLU A 537 29.19 34.50 0.58
C GLU A 537 29.32 33.07 0.04
N THR A 538 30.56 32.63 -0.20
CA THR A 538 30.83 31.20 -0.44
C THR A 538 30.27 30.45 0.75
N PRO A 539 29.30 29.55 0.56
CA PRO A 539 28.72 28.80 1.67
C PRO A 539 29.89 28.15 2.41
N THR A 540 30.02 28.45 3.70
CA THR A 540 30.92 27.67 4.54
C THR A 540 30.35 26.27 4.51
N THR A 541 30.91 25.40 3.66
CA THR A 541 30.59 23.98 3.65
C THR A 541 30.69 23.56 5.09
N PHE A 542 29.56 23.22 5.72
CA PHE A 542 29.56 22.67 7.05
C PHE A 542 30.37 21.37 6.93
N TYR A 543 31.66 21.45 7.26
CA TYR A 543 32.37 20.33 7.85
C TYR A 543 31.70 20.12 9.19
N ASP A 544 30.52 19.50 9.17
CA ASP A 544 30.06 18.73 10.31
C ASP A 544 30.81 17.39 10.23
N PRO A 545 31.78 17.13 11.13
CA PRO A 545 32.53 15.87 11.16
C PRO A 545 31.66 14.65 11.50
N TYR A 546 30.35 14.79 11.73
CA TYR A 546 29.44 13.66 11.92
C TYR A 546 28.78 13.13 10.63
N TYR A 547 29.02 13.76 9.46
CA TYR A 547 28.50 13.32 8.16
C TYR A 547 29.59 13.01 7.12
N THR A 548 30.68 12.33 7.53
CA THR A 548 31.56 11.68 6.55
C THR A 548 30.81 10.52 5.89
N THR A 549 30.40 10.74 4.65
CA THR A 549 30.18 9.68 3.66
C THR A 549 31.41 8.79 3.59
N THR A 550 31.26 7.53 3.99
CA THR A 550 32.18 6.46 3.64
C THR A 550 32.10 6.23 2.13
N ALA A 551 33.02 6.84 1.39
CA ALA A 551 33.39 6.38 0.07
C ALA A 551 34.91 6.14 0.02
N THR A 552 35.24 4.94 -0.47
CA THR A 552 36.55 4.43 -0.86
C THR A 552 37.49 3.93 0.25
N ALA A 553 37.29 2.66 0.65
CA ALA A 553 38.37 1.79 1.08
C ALA A 553 38.22 0.42 0.41
N GLU A 554 39.34 -0.07 -0.09
CA GLU A 554 39.52 -1.30 -0.86
C GLU A 554 38.96 -2.54 -0.16
N TRP A 555 38.49 -3.48 -0.99
CA TRP A 555 38.18 -4.85 -0.60
C TRP A 555 39.34 -5.48 0.19
N THR A 556 39.12 -5.76 1.47
CA THR A 556 39.72 -6.93 2.13
C THR A 556 38.72 -7.53 3.12
N ARG A 557 38.40 -8.81 2.90
CA ARG A 557 37.58 -9.66 3.80
C ARG A 557 38.21 -9.72 5.19
N SER A 558 37.44 -9.40 6.23
CA SER A 558 37.40 -10.21 7.47
C SER A 558 36.12 -9.95 8.26
N GLN A 559 35.57 -11.03 8.79
CA GLN A 559 34.33 -11.15 9.56
C GLN A 559 34.25 -10.25 10.81
N ALA A 560 33.09 -9.61 11.03
CA ALA A 560 32.37 -9.53 12.31
C ALA A 560 31.10 -8.67 12.09
N GLY A 561 29.94 -9.18 12.51
CA GLY A 561 28.65 -8.54 12.30
C GLY A 561 28.32 -7.44 13.31
N SER A 562 27.56 -6.46 12.87
CA SER A 562 26.71 -5.60 13.70
C SER A 562 25.67 -4.94 12.78
N ALA A 563 24.40 -5.30 12.98
CA ALA A 563 23.25 -4.74 12.27
C ALA A 563 23.00 -3.28 12.73
N SER A 564 22.64 -2.42 11.78
CA SER A 564 22.15 -1.06 12.01
C SER A 564 20.62 -1.05 11.87
N PHE A 565 19.91 -0.57 12.89
CA PHE A 565 18.46 -0.37 12.91
C PHE A 565 18.02 0.89 12.14
N PRO A 566 16.87 0.90 11.45
CA PRO A 566 16.21 2.12 10.98
C PRO A 566 15.11 2.60 11.95
N ASP A 567 15.11 3.90 12.26
CA ASP A 567 14.21 4.65 13.16
C ASP A 567 12.72 4.76 12.72
N SER A 568 12.24 3.92 11.79
CA SER A 568 10.87 4.00 11.24
C SER A 568 9.85 3.04 11.88
N LEU A 569 10.28 2.17 12.80
CA LEU A 569 9.46 1.06 13.33
C LEU A 569 8.72 1.38 14.63
N LEU A 570 9.10 2.43 15.36
CA LEU A 570 8.64 2.65 16.74
C LEU A 570 7.35 3.47 16.89
N SER A 571 6.70 3.87 15.79
CA SER A 571 5.45 4.65 15.86
C SER A 571 4.21 3.89 15.40
N LEU A 572 4.35 2.61 15.00
CA LEU A 572 3.30 1.97 14.20
C LEU A 572 2.38 0.99 14.92
N PHE A 573 2.79 0.17 15.90
CA PHE A 573 1.85 -0.80 16.46
C PHE A 573 2.04 -1.14 17.92
N VAL A 574 0.90 -1.20 18.61
CA VAL A 574 0.74 -1.70 19.97
C VAL A 574 0.19 -3.11 19.87
N LEU A 575 0.93 -4.01 20.51
CA LEU A 575 0.57 -5.37 20.90
C LEU A 575 -0.93 -5.48 21.22
N SER A 576 -1.67 -6.16 20.35
CA SER A 576 -3.10 -6.38 20.58
C SER A 576 -3.58 -7.74 20.06
N ILE A 577 -4.44 -8.38 20.87
CA ILE A 577 -5.22 -9.55 20.48
C ILE A 577 -6.56 -9.06 19.94
N LEU A 578 -6.94 -9.50 18.74
CA LEU A 578 -8.27 -9.27 18.16
C LEU A 578 -9.07 -10.58 18.23
N ALA A 579 -10.18 -10.59 18.98
CA ALA A 579 -11.06 -11.75 19.07
C ALA A 579 -12.34 -11.50 18.26
N ILE A 580 -12.75 -12.44 17.40
CA ILE A 580 -13.87 -12.24 16.44
C ILE A 580 -14.89 -13.40 16.55
N PHE A 581 -16.21 -13.10 16.41
CA PHE A 581 -17.33 -14.00 16.76
C PHE A 581 -18.57 -13.85 15.84
N PHE A 582 -19.36 -14.89 15.52
CA PHE A 582 -20.68 -14.73 14.83
C PHE A 582 -21.77 -15.83 15.01
N ARG A 583 -23.07 -15.50 14.77
CA ARG A 583 -24.23 -16.37 15.07
C ARG A 583 -24.78 -17.15 13.87
N LYS A 584 -25.15 -18.42 14.11
CA LYS A 584 -25.86 -19.30 13.17
C LYS A 584 -27.35 -18.95 13.05
N ARG A 585 -27.86 -18.66 11.84
CA ARG A 585 -29.31 -18.56 11.58
C ARG A 585 -29.80 -19.78 10.81
N TYR A 586 -30.49 -20.70 11.49
CA TYR A 586 -31.27 -21.74 10.79
C TYR A 586 -32.48 -21.08 10.11
N ARG A 587 -32.48 -20.99 8.77
CA ARG A 587 -33.74 -20.88 8.02
C ARG A 587 -34.39 -22.27 8.03
N LYS A 588 -35.62 -22.34 8.53
CA LYS A 588 -36.51 -23.50 8.35
C LYS A 588 -36.91 -23.64 6.89
#